data_AF-A0AAE0ADB6-F1
#
_entry.id   AF-A0AAE0ADB6-F1
#
_cell.length_a   1.000
_cell.length_b   1.000
_cell.length_c   1.000
_cell.angle_alpha   90.00
_cell.angle_beta   90.00
_cell.angle_gamma   90.00
#
_symmetry.space_group_name_H-M   'P 1'
#
loop_
_entity.id
_entity.type
_entity.pdbx_description
1 polymer ?
#
loop_
_entity_poly.entity_id
_entity_poly.type
_entity_poly.pdbx_seq_one_letter_code
_entity_poly.pdbx_strand_id
1 'polypeptide(L)' 'MEKETKLFFDLDYFARPVIDAHLEEAEKYLSSFTEVNDNMFSARIYFELRRQKYLEALHK' A
#
# COMPACT_ATOMS: atom_id res chain seq x y z
N MET A 1 -2.79 -14.16 -9.93
CA MET A 1 -4.26 -14.28 -10.11
C MET A 1 -5.04 -12.99 -9.86
N GLU A 2 -4.88 -12.26 -8.75
CA GLU A 2 -5.56 -10.94 -8.58
C GLU A 2 -4.68 -9.74 -8.99
N LYS A 3 -3.44 -9.67 -8.47
CA LYS A 3 -2.43 -8.66 -8.86
C LYS A 3 -2.21 -8.56 -10.37
N GLU A 4 -2.34 -9.68 -11.09
CA GLU A 4 -2.06 -9.77 -12.52
C GLU A 4 -3.28 -9.46 -13.39
N THR A 5 -4.49 -9.68 -12.88
CA THR A 5 -5.74 -9.44 -13.62
C THR A 5 -6.34 -8.07 -13.32
N LYS A 6 -5.94 -7.43 -12.20
CA LYS A 6 -6.42 -6.13 -11.71
C LYS A 6 -7.94 -6.03 -11.54
N LEU A 7 -8.62 -7.19 -11.47
CA LEU A 7 -10.07 -7.27 -11.59
C LEU A 7 -10.79 -7.13 -10.24
N PHE A 8 -10.09 -7.38 -9.14
CA PHE A 8 -10.60 -7.33 -7.77
C PHE A 8 -9.51 -6.87 -6.81
N PHE A 9 -9.84 -5.94 -5.92
CA PHE A 9 -8.97 -5.48 -4.85
C PHE A 9 -9.46 -6.07 -3.52
N ASP A 10 -8.65 -6.95 -2.93
CA ASP A 10 -8.92 -7.56 -1.63
C ASP A 10 -8.37 -6.65 -0.52
N LEU A 11 -9.31 -6.00 0.20
CA LEU A 11 -9.02 -5.13 1.34
C LEU A 11 -8.39 -5.90 2.51
N ASP A 12 -8.82 -7.14 2.77
CA ASP A 12 -8.30 -7.93 3.89
C ASP A 12 -6.87 -8.40 3.60
N TYR A 13 -6.60 -8.80 2.36
CA TYR A 13 -5.25 -9.13 1.92
C TYR A 13 -4.31 -7.91 1.97
N PHE A 14 -4.79 -6.73 1.60
CA PHE A 14 -4.01 -5.49 1.71
C PHE A 14 -3.80 -5.05 3.17
N ALA A 15 -4.80 -5.18 4.04
CA ALA A 15 -4.73 -4.71 5.42
C ALA A 15 -3.77 -5.52 6.31
N ARG A 16 -3.66 -6.84 6.09
CA ARG A 16 -2.77 -7.72 6.86
C ARG A 16 -1.31 -7.24 6.89
N PRO A 17 -0.60 -7.07 5.75
CA PRO A 17 0.78 -6.58 5.76
C PRO A 17 0.91 -5.15 6.29
N VAL A 18 -0.13 -4.31 6.22
CA VAL A 18 -0.11 -2.98 6.83
C VAL A 18 -0.12 -3.06 8.36
N ILE A 19 -0.94 -3.94 8.94
CA ILE A 19 -1.02 -4.16 10.39
C ILE A 19 0.26 -4.80 10.92
N ASP A 20 0.83 -5.74 10.17
CA ASP A 20 2.06 -6.45 10.53
C ASP A 20 3.35 -5.65 10.23
N ALA A 21 3.23 -4.36 9.86
CA ALA A 21 4.34 -3.48 9.47
C ALA A 21 5.19 -3.97 8.28
N HIS A 22 4.65 -4.87 7.45
CA HIS A 22 5.22 -5.32 6.18
C HIS A 22 4.86 -4.38 5.02
N LEU A 23 5.21 -3.09 5.17
CA LEU A 23 4.78 -2.00 4.27
C LEU A 23 5.25 -2.17 2.81
N GLU A 24 6.36 -2.86 2.57
CA GLU A 24 6.86 -3.14 1.20
C GLU A 24 5.95 -4.12 0.44
N GLU A 25 5.37 -5.09 1.15
CA GLU A 25 4.43 -6.03 0.54
C GLU A 25 3.09 -5.36 0.23
N ALA A 26 2.63 -4.49 1.14
CA ALA A 26 1.45 -3.65 0.94
C ALA A 26 1.61 -2.71 -0.26
N GLU A 27 2.74 -2.00 -0.38
CA GLU A 27 3.04 -1.14 -1.54
C GLU A 27 3.10 -1.94 -2.85
N LYS A 28 3.72 -3.13 -2.84
CA LYS A 28 3.78 -4.02 -4.02
C LYS A 28 2.39 -4.53 -4.44
N TYR A 29 1.46 -4.69 -3.49
CA TYR A 29 0.06 -5.00 -3.82
C TYR A 29 -0.66 -3.81 -4.42
N LEU A 30 -0.56 -2.65 -3.79
CA LEU A 30 -1.18 -1.42 -4.28
C LEU A 30 -0.71 -1.04 -5.69
N SER A 31 0.58 -1.22 -6.01
CA SER A 31 1.16 -0.87 -7.31
C SER A 31 0.58 -1.67 -8.49
N SER A 32 -0.07 -2.81 -8.21
CA SER A 32 -0.75 -3.57 -9.25
C SER A 32 -2.04 -2.88 -9.70
N PHE A 33 -2.65 -2.04 -8.85
CA PHE A 33 -3.93 -1.38 -9.11
C PHE A 33 -3.80 0.10 -9.43
N THR A 34 -2.83 0.79 -8.83
CA THR A 34 -2.63 2.22 -9.05
C THR A 34 -1.19 2.65 -8.75
N GLU A 35 -0.76 3.71 -9.43
CA GLU A 35 0.48 4.42 -9.18
C GLU A 35 0.25 5.72 -8.40
N VAL A 36 1.32 6.27 -7.80
CA VAL A 36 1.27 7.51 -7.00
C VAL A 36 0.62 8.67 -7.74
N ASN A 37 0.81 8.75 -9.06
CA ASN A 37 0.40 9.89 -9.89
C ASN A 37 -0.93 9.68 -10.62
N ASP A 38 -1.62 8.55 -10.42
CA ASP A 38 -2.86 8.27 -11.16
C ASP A 38 -4.00 9.21 -10.77
N ASN A 39 -4.12 9.54 -9.48
CA ASN A 39 -5.10 10.49 -8.95
C ASN A 39 -4.77 10.88 -7.49
N MET A 40 -5.51 11.86 -6.95
CA MET A 40 -5.32 12.36 -5.58
C MET A 40 -5.56 11.31 -4.49
N PHE A 41 -6.43 10.31 -4.72
CA PHE A 41 -6.67 9.24 -3.75
C PHE A 41 -5.48 8.28 -3.70
N SER A 42 -4.92 7.91 -4.86
CA SER A 42 -3.71 7.10 -4.96
C SER A 42 -2.54 7.79 -4.27
N ALA A 43 -2.30 9.07 -4.58
CA ALA A 43 -1.28 9.87 -3.93
C ALA A 43 -1.44 9.90 -2.40
N ARG A 44 -2.69 10.04 -1.91
CA ARG A 44 -2.99 10.02 -0.47
C ARG A 44 -2.67 8.67 0.17
N ILE A 45 -3.08 7.55 -0.42
CA ILE A 45 -2.80 6.22 0.18
C ILE A 45 -1.29 5.96 0.25
N TYR A 46 -0.54 6.26 -0.82
CA TYR A 46 0.91 6.15 -0.80
C TYR A 46 1.57 7.07 0.23
N PHE A 47 1.06 8.29 0.41
CA PHE A 47 1.55 9.20 1.43
C PHE A 47 1.36 8.62 2.84
N GLU A 48 0.18 8.08 3.14
CA GLU A 48 -0.11 7.46 4.44
C GLU A 48 0.83 6.27 4.73
N LEU A 49 1.01 5.36 3.77
CA LEU A 49 1.90 4.20 3.90
C LEU A 49 3.36 4.62 4.18
N ARG A 50 3.88 5.59 3.42
CA ARG A 50 5.26 6.07 3.58
C ARG A 50 5.45 6.88 4.84
N ARG A 51 4.43 7.63 5.28
CA ARG A 51 4.45 8.35 6.55
C ARG A 51 4.54 7.37 7.72
N GLN A 52 3.80 6.26 7.69
CA GLN A 52 3.92 5.19 8.69
C GLN A 52 5.36 4.66 8.76
N LYS A 53 5.96 4.33 7.61
CA LYS A 53 7.36 3.87 7.51
C LYS A 53 8.35 4.87 8.11
N TYR A 54 8.14 6.16 7.83
CA TYR A 54 8.98 7.24 8.36
C TYR A 54 8.86 7.37 9.89
N LEU A 55 7.65 7.29 10.44
CA LEU A 55 7.43 7.36 11.90
C LEU A 55 8.02 6.16 12.63
N GLU A 56 7.95 4.96 12.05
CA GLU A 56 8.60 3.76 12.60
C GLU A 56 10.12 3.90 12.64
N ALA A 57 10.72 4.48 11.60
CA ALA A 57 12.15 4.74 11.55
C ALA A 57 12.61 5.81 12.56
N LEU A 58 11.76 6.78 12.89
CA LEU A 58 12.04 7.82 13.89
C LEU A 58 11.90 7.31 15.33
N HIS A 59 11.05 6.30 15.58
CA HIS A 59 10.88 5.70 16.90
C HIS A 59 11.95 4.64 17.24
N LYS A 60 12.87 4.34 16.31
CA LYS A 60 14.03 3.45 16.51
C LYS A 60 15.29 4.26 16.78
#